data_AF-A0A920UCG5-F1
#
_entry.id   AF-A0A920UCG5-F1
#
_cell.length_a   1.000
_cell.length_b   1.000
_cell.length_c   1.000
_cell.angle_alpha   90.00
_cell.angle_beta   90.00
_cell.angle_gamma   90.00
#
_symmetry.space_group_name_H-M   'P 1'
#
loop_
_entity.id
_entity.type
_entity.pdbx_description
1 polymer ?
#
loop_
_entity_poly.entity_id
_entity_poly.type
_entity_poly.pdbx_seq_one_letter_code
_entity_poly.pdbx_strand_id
1 'polypeptide(L)' 'MYHPTLETIKKMAGQGNLVPVYRSINADPETPVSAYLKVAQRALFVLAGEC' A
#
# COMPACT_ATOMS: atom_id res chain seq x y z
N MET A 1 10.42 -0.20 1.18
CA MET A 1 10.56 -1.62 0.76
C MET A 1 9.19 -2.26 0.87
N TYR A 2 8.77 -3.04 -0.12
CA TYR A 2 7.48 -3.72 -0.11
C TYR A 2 7.62 -5.13 0.45
N HIS A 3 6.66 -5.55 1.25
CA HIS A 3 6.57 -6.84 1.89
C HIS A 3 5.21 -7.48 1.58
N PRO A 4 5.14 -8.78 1.30
CA PRO A 4 6.28 -9.71 1.14
C PRO A 4 7.07 -9.44 -0.15
N THR A 5 8.30 -9.98 -0.24
CA THR A 5 9.12 -9.87 -1.46
C THR A 5 8.54 -10.72 -2.60
N LEU A 6 8.92 -10.41 -3.84
CA LEU A 6 8.48 -11.16 -5.02
C LEU A 6 8.75 -12.68 -4.89
N GLU A 7 9.91 -13.06 -4.35
CA GLU A 7 10.27 -14.46 -4.14
C GLU A 7 9.35 -15.15 -3.14
N THR A 8 8.99 -14.46 -2.05
CA THR A 8 8.04 -14.98 -1.07
C THR A 8 6.64 -15.11 -1.69
N ILE A 9 6.20 -14.14 -2.50
CA ILE A 9 4.92 -14.23 -3.22
C ILE A 9 4.89 -15.45 -4.14
N LYS A 10 5.96 -15.69 -4.90
CA LYS A 10 6.06 -16.86 -5.78
C LYS A 10 5.94 -18.18 -5.02
N LYS A 11 6.46 -18.26 -3.79
CA LYS A 11 6.31 -19.45 -2.93
C LYS A 11 4.89 -19.63 -2.38
N MET A 12 4.10 -18.56 -2.32
CA MET A 12 2.73 -18.56 -1.82
C MET A 12 1.67 -18.81 -2.91
N ALA A 13 2.07 -18.94 -4.19
CA ALA A 13 1.16 -19.06 -5.33
C ALA A 13 0.17 -20.24 -5.27
N GLY A 14 0.40 -21.23 -4.39
CA GLY A 14 -0.51 -22.35 -4.16
C GLY A 14 -1.45 -22.21 -2.95
N GLN A 15 -1.32 -21.14 -2.17
CA GLN A 15 -2.08 -20.95 -0.92
C GLN A 15 -3.34 -20.07 -1.10
N GLY A 16 -3.56 -19.53 -2.30
CA GLY A 16 -4.72 -18.71 -2.63
C GLY A 16 -4.48 -17.80 -3.85
N ASN A 17 -5.52 -17.09 -4.29
CA ASN A 17 -5.47 -16.20 -5.47
C ASN A 17 -5.13 -14.73 -5.13
N LEU A 18 -5.04 -14.37 -3.84
CA LEU A 18 -4.83 -13.00 -3.40
C LEU A 18 -3.72 -12.94 -2.36
N VAL A 19 -2.74 -12.06 -2.57
CA VAL A 19 -1.64 -11.82 -1.64
C VAL A 19 -1.55 -10.33 -1.33
N PRO A 20 -1.71 -9.91 -0.05
CA PRO A 20 -1.58 -8.50 0.31
C PRO A 20 -0.11 -8.07 0.27
N VAL A 21 0.16 -6.98 -0.44
CA VAL A 21 1.49 -6.34 -0.49
C VAL A 21 1.38 -4.99 0.20
N TYR A 22 2.22 -4.77 1.21
CA TYR A 22 2.25 -3.54 1.99
C TYR A 22 3.67 -3.02 2.10
N ARG A 23 3.81 -1.77 2.53
CA ARG A 23 5.09 -1.23 2.97
C ARG A 23 4.88 -0.52 4.30
N SER A 24 5.83 -0.68 5.20
CA SER A 24 5.88 0.17 6.38
C SER A 24 6.31 1.58 5.95
N ILE A 25 5.63 2.58 6.48
CA ILE A 25 6.00 3.99 6.38
C ILE A 25 6.31 4.46 7.79
N ASN A 26 7.36 5.27 7.94
CA ASN A 26 7.56 5.92 9.23
C ASN A 26 6.56 7.08 9.33
N ALA A 27 5.77 7.08 10.39
CA ALA A 27 4.69 8.02 10.64
C ALA A 27 4.91 8.81 11.94
N ASP A 28 6.13 8.86 12.50
CA ASP A 28 6.43 9.52 13.79
C ASP A 28 5.82 10.93 13.98
N PRO A 29 5.86 11.86 13.00
CA PRO A 29 5.21 13.16 13.17
C PRO A 29 3.74 13.19 12.70
N GLU A 30 3.19 12.08 12.19
CA GLU A 30 1.85 12.01 11.63
C GLU A 30 0.83 11.61 12.69
N THR A 31 -0.27 12.36 12.79
CA THR A 31 -1.47 11.88 13.49
C THR A 31 -2.28 10.95 12.57
N PRO A 32 -3.12 10.04 13.09
CA PRO A 32 -3.95 9.15 12.27
C PRO A 32 -4.76 9.88 11.19
N VAL A 33 -5.25 11.08 11.52
CA VAL A 33 -6.03 11.92 10.58
C VAL A 33 -5.13 12.49 9.47
N SER A 34 -3.93 12.98 9.80
CA SER A 34 -2.98 13.47 8.79
C SER A 34 -2.54 12.35 7.84
N ALA A 35 -2.21 11.17 8.38
CA ALA A 35 -1.83 10.01 7.59
C ALA A 35 -2.96 9.57 6.64
N TYR A 36 -4.21 9.53 7.13
CA TYR A 36 -5.37 9.23 6.30
C TYR A 36 -5.54 10.23 5.15
N LEU A 37 -5.48 11.53 5.45
CA LEU A 37 -5.63 12.58 4.43
C LEU A 37 -4.56 12.49 3.35
N LYS A 38 -3.30 12.18 3.69
CA LYS A 38 -2.22 12.03 2.70
C LYS A 38 -2.42 10.82 1.77
N VAL A 39 -2.89 9.70 2.31
CA VAL A 39 -3.20 8.50 1.50
C VAL A 39 -4.43 8.76 0.63
N ALA A 40 -5.49 9.35 1.20
CA ALA A 40 -6.73 9.65 0.49
C ALA A 40 -6.54 10.70 -0.62
N GLN A 41 -5.77 11.77 -0.38
CA GLN A 41 -5.44 12.77 -1.41
C GLN A 41 -4.67 12.16 -2.57
N ARG A 42 -3.73 11.24 -2.29
CA ARG A 42 -2.98 10.56 -3.34
C ARG A 42 -3.85 9.60 -4.15
N ALA A 43 -4.78 8.91 -3.50
CA ALA A 43 -5.79 8.10 -4.19
C ALA A 43 -6.72 8.97 -5.05
N LEU A 44 -7.14 10.13 -4.52
CA LEU A 44 -7.98 11.09 -5.23
C LEU A 44 -7.29 11.65 -6.47
N PHE A 45 -6.00 11.97 -6.42
CA PHE A 45 -5.25 12.41 -7.60
C PHE A 45 -5.16 11.33 -8.69
N VAL A 46 -5.03 10.05 -8.31
CA VAL A 46 -5.03 8.95 -9.29
C VAL A 46 -6.41 8.79 -9.93
N LEU A 47 -7.50 8.99 -9.17
CA LEU A 47 -8.86 8.91 -9.70
C LEU A 47 -9.29 10.15 -10.49
N ALA A 48 -8.70 11.31 -10.19
CA ALA A 48 -8.97 12.58 -10.88
C ALA A 48 -7.97 12.89 -12.02
N GLY A 49 -7.00 12.00 -12.24
CA GLY A 49 -5.95 12.11 -13.26
C GLY A 49 -6.27 11.47 -14.61
N GLU A 50 -7.55 11.13 -14.84
CA GLU A 50 -8.08 10.80 -16.16
C GLU A 50 -9.32 11.66 -16.43
N CYS A 51 -9.08 12.94 -16.74
CA CYS A 51 -9.83 13.68 -17.76
C CYS A 51 -9.01 14.88 -18.23
#